data_AF-A0A848M186-F1
#
_entry.id   AF-A0A848M186-F1
#
_cell.length_a   1.000
_cell.length_b   1.000
_cell.length_c   1.000
_cell.angle_alpha   90.00
_cell.angle_beta   90.00
_cell.angle_gamma   90.00
#
_symmetry.space_group_name_H-M   'P 1'
#
loop_
_entity.id
_entity.type
_entity.pdbx_description
1 polymer ?
#
loop_
_entity_poly.entity_id
_entity_poly.type
_entity_poly.pdbx_seq_one_letter_code
_entity_poly.pdbx_strand_id
1 'polypeptide(L)'
;RKSASSLGSNGFNEVRIEDATGEEEVFTHAQKDEDLLTENDKSQEVRAFEDLLVKKDRKRTVEGNQQLRVIMDDVSVVEGNQTLLVQKNRDTRTTGSHDEAVEGNQAMTVGKNITVGVTQGAVESVGAAKATTIGGAYLVNVALAMNEAVGGLKSSEIGAAYTEFVVGSRQEMVAKDKQAKVGTDFKSEIKGQLTETVGKDSKTDSGARSELTVKEDTAKLAKEFQLKADTFNLVVNEKLILSIEKSGNVKLFANKLSMEGTDIKFKGAKVKMEAAGSLKGKSVKTKDIDALTDAELKKSVAASFNFPNGNSLEGQSFEVKLADGSTKKGKMGGGMGSVAEAKPGAAEMSLPDLVKDLESAG
;
A
#
# COMPACT_ATOMS: atom_id res chain seq x y z
N ARG A 1 -1.67 -30.98 -76.04
CA ARG A 1 -1.88 -30.22 -77.31
C ARG A 1 -1.99 -28.77 -76.90
N LYS A 2 -0.95 -27.94 -77.09
CA LYS A 2 -0.98 -26.53 -76.67
C LYS A 2 -1.99 -25.75 -77.50
N SER A 3 -2.88 -24.99 -76.87
CA SER A 3 -3.72 -24.02 -77.57
C SER A 3 -2.89 -22.76 -77.80
N ALA A 4 -2.72 -22.34 -79.06
CA ALA A 4 -2.13 -21.04 -79.36
C ALA A 4 -3.17 -19.97 -79.03
N SER A 5 -2.90 -19.13 -78.04
CA SER A 5 -3.69 -17.94 -77.73
C SER A 5 -3.40 -16.88 -78.81
N SER A 6 -4.06 -16.99 -79.98
CA SER A 6 -3.94 -16.13 -81.18
C SER A 6 -2.63 -16.23 -82.00
N LEU A 7 -2.71 -16.02 -83.33
CA LEU A 7 -1.54 -16.05 -84.24
C LEU A 7 -0.54 -14.96 -83.82
N GLY A 8 0.67 -15.39 -83.42
CA GLY A 8 1.79 -14.50 -83.08
C GLY A 8 2.02 -14.26 -81.58
N SER A 9 1.28 -14.91 -80.68
CA SER A 9 1.52 -14.80 -79.23
C SER A 9 2.49 -15.87 -78.70
N ASN A 10 3.32 -15.48 -77.72
CA ASN A 10 4.28 -16.37 -77.04
C ASN A 10 3.67 -17.13 -75.85
N GLY A 11 2.34 -17.12 -75.69
CA GLY A 11 1.62 -17.73 -74.57
C GLY A 11 0.94 -19.05 -74.91
N PHE A 12 0.53 -19.79 -73.87
CA PHE A 12 -0.34 -20.96 -74.04
C PHE A 12 -1.22 -21.20 -72.81
N ASN A 13 -2.39 -21.78 -73.03
CA ASN A 13 -3.21 -22.40 -71.98
C ASN A 13 -3.23 -23.91 -72.20
N GLU A 14 -3.17 -24.70 -71.13
CA GLU A 14 -3.13 -26.17 -71.22
C GLU A 14 -3.85 -26.83 -70.05
N VAL A 15 -4.62 -27.87 -70.36
CA VAL A 15 -5.09 -28.88 -69.40
C VAL A 15 -4.55 -30.22 -69.92
N ARG A 16 -3.79 -30.93 -69.10
CA ARG A 16 -3.20 -32.23 -69.41
C ARG A 16 -3.57 -33.23 -68.33
N ILE A 17 -3.93 -34.43 -68.75
CA ILE A 17 -4.17 -35.59 -67.89
C ILE A 17 -3.28 -36.72 -68.42
N GLU A 18 -2.37 -37.20 -67.58
CA GLU A 18 -1.53 -38.38 -67.79
C GLU A 18 -1.99 -39.48 -66.82
N ASP A 19 -2.17 -40.70 -67.32
CA ASP A 19 -2.71 -41.85 -66.56
C ASP A 19 -1.81 -43.09 -66.72
N ALA A 20 -0.58 -42.90 -67.22
CA ALA A 20 0.44 -43.93 -67.24
C ALA A 20 0.86 -44.29 -65.81
N THR A 21 0.86 -45.58 -65.50
CA THR A 21 1.18 -46.10 -64.16
C THR A 21 2.50 -45.55 -63.62
N GLY A 22 2.42 -44.79 -62.52
CA GLY A 22 3.58 -44.20 -61.83
C GLY A 22 3.97 -42.79 -62.30
N GLU A 23 3.33 -42.27 -63.34
CA GLU A 23 3.56 -40.93 -63.91
C GLU A 23 2.25 -40.13 -64.01
N GLU A 24 1.22 -40.50 -63.24
CA GLU A 24 -0.09 -39.89 -63.30
C GLU A 24 -0.05 -38.41 -62.91
N GLU A 25 -0.64 -37.54 -63.73
CA GLU A 25 -0.63 -36.09 -63.52
C GLU A 25 -1.91 -35.46 -64.05
N VAL A 26 -2.43 -34.47 -63.33
CA VAL A 26 -3.35 -33.47 -63.88
C VAL A 26 -2.66 -32.11 -63.81
N PHE A 27 -2.37 -31.51 -64.95
CA PHE A 27 -1.75 -30.19 -65.06
C PHE A 27 -2.74 -29.20 -65.67
N THR A 28 -2.90 -28.04 -65.03
CA THR A 28 -3.69 -26.91 -65.53
C THR A 28 -2.83 -25.65 -65.55
N HIS A 29 -2.87 -24.92 -66.66
CA HIS A 29 -2.17 -23.66 -66.83
C HIS A 29 -3.07 -22.63 -67.51
N ALA A 30 -3.30 -21.51 -66.82
CA ALA A 30 -3.93 -20.32 -67.34
C ALA A 30 -2.90 -19.18 -67.46
N GLN A 31 -2.75 -18.61 -68.64
CA GLN A 31 -1.78 -17.53 -68.91
C GLN A 31 -2.14 -16.20 -68.23
N LYS A 32 -3.42 -15.98 -67.89
CA LYS A 32 -3.92 -14.69 -67.41
C LYS A 32 -4.84 -14.83 -66.21
N ASP A 33 -6.06 -15.31 -66.46
CA ASP A 33 -7.12 -15.42 -65.46
C ASP A 33 -7.59 -16.88 -65.37
N GLU A 34 -7.76 -17.39 -64.16
CA GLU A 34 -8.37 -18.69 -63.85
C GLU A 34 -9.46 -18.48 -62.80
N ASP A 35 -10.70 -18.80 -63.15
CA ASP A 35 -11.85 -18.74 -62.26
C ASP A 35 -12.28 -20.16 -61.89
N LEU A 36 -12.35 -20.45 -60.58
CA LEU A 36 -12.88 -21.71 -60.05
C LEU A 36 -14.13 -21.42 -59.21
N LEU A 37 -15.30 -21.70 -59.76
CA LEU A 37 -16.59 -21.59 -59.08
C LEU A 37 -17.11 -22.99 -58.72
N THR A 38 -17.54 -23.16 -57.48
CA THR A 38 -18.23 -24.38 -57.01
C THR A 38 -19.49 -23.94 -56.28
N GLU A 39 -20.66 -24.31 -56.82
CA GLU A 39 -21.97 -23.85 -56.32
C GLU A 39 -22.44 -24.55 -55.06
N ASN A 40 -21.88 -25.74 -54.78
CA ASN A 40 -22.22 -26.53 -53.60
C ASN A 40 -20.96 -26.76 -52.75
N ASP A 41 -20.43 -27.98 -52.74
CA ASP A 41 -19.31 -28.35 -51.89
C ASP A 41 -18.03 -28.56 -52.70
N LYS A 42 -16.91 -28.03 -52.19
CA LYS A 42 -15.55 -28.37 -52.66
C LYS A 42 -14.82 -29.12 -51.54
N SER A 43 -14.56 -30.40 -51.76
CA SER A 43 -13.63 -31.20 -50.94
C SER A 43 -12.28 -31.33 -51.62
N GLN A 44 -11.20 -31.21 -50.87
CA GLN A 44 -9.83 -31.45 -51.35
C GLN A 44 -9.08 -32.29 -50.31
N GLU A 45 -8.45 -33.36 -50.77
CA GLU A 45 -7.58 -34.23 -49.96
C GLU A 45 -6.23 -34.30 -50.65
N VAL A 46 -5.16 -33.91 -49.96
CA VAL A 46 -3.78 -34.06 -50.41
C VAL A 46 -3.09 -35.04 -49.46
N ARG A 47 -2.68 -36.20 -49.97
CA ARG A 47 -2.17 -37.30 -49.14
C ARG A 47 -0.71 -37.17 -48.72
N ALA A 48 0.05 -36.30 -49.40
CA ALA A 48 1.49 -36.16 -49.18
C ALA A 48 1.87 -34.70 -48.87
N PHE A 49 1.92 -33.84 -49.89
CA PHE A 49 2.48 -32.50 -49.76
C PHE A 49 1.69 -31.50 -50.61
N GLU A 50 1.45 -30.31 -50.05
CA GLU A 50 0.87 -29.17 -50.74
C GLU A 50 1.81 -27.97 -50.53
N ASP A 51 2.14 -27.28 -51.62
CA ASP A 51 2.81 -25.97 -51.59
C ASP A 51 1.93 -24.97 -52.34
N LEU A 52 1.82 -23.76 -51.79
CA LEU A 52 1.01 -22.69 -52.38
C LEU A 52 1.81 -21.38 -52.36
N LEU A 53 2.29 -20.98 -53.54
CA LEU A 53 2.93 -19.70 -53.74
C LEU A 53 1.95 -18.68 -54.33
N VAL A 54 1.69 -17.60 -53.59
CA VAL A 54 1.02 -16.41 -54.10
C VAL A 54 2.05 -15.28 -54.18
N LYS A 55 2.47 -14.89 -55.40
CA LYS A 55 3.53 -13.89 -55.59
C LYS A 55 3.14 -12.45 -55.25
N LYS A 56 1.84 -12.18 -55.14
CA LYS A 56 1.30 -10.86 -54.87
C LYS A 56 0.38 -10.92 -53.65
N ASP A 57 -0.90 -10.63 -53.81
CA ASP A 57 -1.85 -10.49 -52.70
C ASP A 57 -2.75 -11.73 -52.60
N ARG A 58 -2.99 -12.20 -51.37
CA ARG A 58 -4.02 -13.19 -51.06
C ARG A 58 -5.13 -12.53 -50.23
N LYS A 59 -6.37 -12.59 -50.71
CA LYS A 59 -7.56 -12.22 -49.94
C LYS A 59 -8.39 -13.48 -49.67
N ARG A 60 -8.79 -13.70 -48.42
CA ARG A 60 -9.71 -14.78 -48.05
C ARG A 60 -10.87 -14.20 -47.25
N THR A 61 -12.09 -14.56 -47.64
CA THR A 61 -13.30 -14.30 -46.87
C THR A 61 -13.94 -15.64 -46.56
N VAL A 62 -14.27 -15.86 -45.29
CA VAL A 62 -15.04 -17.02 -44.82
C VAL A 62 -16.26 -16.45 -44.13
N GLU A 63 -17.44 -16.63 -44.71
CA GLU A 63 -18.69 -16.10 -44.14
C GLU A 63 -19.22 -16.98 -43.00
N GLY A 64 -18.86 -18.25 -43.02
CA GLY A 64 -19.16 -19.22 -41.95
C GLY A 64 -18.03 -19.34 -40.93
N ASN A 65 -17.91 -20.53 -40.35
CA ASN A 65 -16.87 -20.85 -39.37
C ASN A 65 -15.60 -21.34 -40.05
N GLN A 66 -14.45 -21.03 -39.45
CA GLN A 66 -13.16 -21.58 -39.86
C GLN A 66 -12.54 -22.36 -38.69
N GLN A 67 -12.17 -23.62 -38.94
CA GLN A 67 -11.40 -24.44 -38.01
C GLN A 67 -10.06 -24.82 -38.66
N LEU A 68 -8.96 -24.66 -37.92
CA LEU A 68 -7.64 -25.13 -38.30
C LEU A 68 -7.18 -26.11 -37.22
N ARG A 69 -6.72 -27.29 -37.62
CA ARG A 69 -6.08 -28.26 -36.73
C ARG A 69 -4.74 -28.65 -37.33
N VAL A 70 -3.67 -28.29 -36.65
CA VAL A 70 -2.30 -28.71 -36.96
C VAL A 70 -1.91 -29.76 -35.92
N ILE A 71 -1.41 -30.92 -36.36
CA ILE A 71 -1.09 -32.05 -35.47
C ILE A 71 0.30 -31.90 -34.83
N MET A 72 1.22 -31.28 -35.56
CA MET A 72 2.59 -31.01 -35.13
C MET A 72 2.75 -29.49 -34.96
N ASP A 73 3.72 -28.88 -35.63
CA ASP A 73 4.07 -27.48 -35.44
C ASP A 73 3.35 -26.55 -36.42
N ASP A 74 2.90 -25.40 -35.92
CA ASP A 74 2.40 -24.27 -36.70
C ASP A 74 3.41 -23.12 -36.61
N VAL A 75 4.11 -22.84 -37.70
CA VAL A 75 5.14 -21.80 -37.76
C VAL A 75 4.70 -20.72 -38.75
N SER A 76 4.65 -19.48 -38.27
CA SER A 76 4.30 -18.32 -39.07
C SER A 76 5.36 -17.23 -38.95
N VAL A 77 5.73 -16.66 -40.10
CA VAL A 77 6.63 -15.50 -40.18
C VAL A 77 5.89 -14.39 -40.92
N VAL A 78 5.81 -13.22 -40.28
CA VAL A 78 5.29 -12.00 -40.88
C VAL A 78 6.42 -10.97 -40.82
N GLU A 79 7.07 -10.71 -41.95
CA GLU A 79 8.17 -9.73 -42.02
C GLU A 79 7.68 -8.29 -41.88
N GLY A 80 6.41 -8.04 -42.20
CA GLY A 80 5.74 -6.76 -42.03
C GLY A 80 4.94 -6.67 -40.73
N ASN A 81 3.80 -5.99 -40.79
CA ASN A 81 2.92 -5.80 -39.63
C ASN A 81 1.85 -6.89 -39.55
N GLN A 82 1.53 -7.32 -38.33
CA GLN A 82 0.36 -8.13 -38.04
C GLN A 82 -0.70 -7.29 -37.31
N THR A 83 -1.96 -7.40 -37.71
CA THR A 83 -3.09 -6.79 -37.01
C THR A 83 -4.20 -7.82 -36.85
N LEU A 84 -4.73 -7.95 -35.63
CA LEU A 84 -5.81 -8.86 -35.30
C LEU A 84 -6.93 -8.08 -34.61
N LEU A 85 -8.12 -8.10 -35.22
CA LEU A 85 -9.33 -7.57 -34.61
C LEU A 85 -10.28 -8.74 -34.28
N VAL A 86 -10.52 -8.94 -32.99
CA VAL A 86 -11.56 -9.85 -32.50
C VAL A 86 -12.65 -8.98 -31.87
N GLN A 87 -13.83 -8.91 -32.51
CA GLN A 87 -14.93 -8.05 -32.05
C GLN A 87 -15.67 -8.59 -30.82
N LYS A 88 -15.54 -9.90 -30.56
CA LYS A 88 -16.13 -10.58 -29.40
C LYS A 88 -15.01 -11.08 -28.48
N ASN A 89 -15.05 -12.35 -28.09
CA ASN A 89 -14.12 -12.93 -27.13
C ASN A 89 -12.94 -13.60 -27.82
N ARG A 90 -11.75 -13.48 -27.23
CA ARG A 90 -10.57 -14.28 -27.54
C ARG A 90 -10.26 -15.15 -26.32
N ASP A 91 -10.31 -16.46 -26.49
CA ASP A 91 -9.81 -17.44 -25.52
C ASP A 91 -8.47 -17.99 -26.03
N THR A 92 -7.49 -18.16 -25.15
CA THR A 92 -6.19 -18.71 -25.51
C THR A 92 -5.68 -19.55 -24.35
N ARG A 93 -5.29 -20.78 -24.64
CA ARG A 93 -4.75 -21.72 -23.65
C ARG A 93 -3.44 -22.31 -24.14
N THR A 94 -2.37 -22.02 -23.40
CA THR A 94 -1.06 -22.66 -23.58
C THR A 94 -0.85 -23.62 -22.43
N THR A 95 -0.65 -24.91 -22.71
CA THR A 95 -0.41 -25.93 -21.67
C THR A 95 1.05 -26.04 -21.28
N GLY A 96 1.95 -25.71 -22.21
CA GLY A 96 3.39 -25.59 -21.95
C GLY A 96 3.76 -24.16 -21.57
N SER A 97 4.98 -23.76 -21.93
CA SER A 97 5.49 -22.39 -21.72
C SER A 97 4.95 -21.40 -22.76
N HIS A 98 4.84 -20.14 -22.35
CA HIS A 98 4.59 -19.01 -23.24
C HIS A 98 5.73 -18.00 -23.04
N ASP A 99 6.58 -17.89 -24.05
CA ASP A 99 7.70 -16.95 -24.08
C ASP A 99 7.37 -15.84 -25.10
N GLU A 100 7.42 -14.58 -24.65
CA GLU A 100 7.16 -13.40 -25.48
C GLU A 100 8.35 -12.44 -25.36
N ALA A 101 8.87 -11.98 -26.49
CA ALA A 101 9.93 -10.99 -26.56
C ALA A 101 9.44 -9.80 -27.39
N VAL A 102 9.41 -8.62 -26.77
CA VAL A 102 9.09 -7.35 -27.42
C VAL A 102 10.31 -6.44 -27.28
N GLU A 103 11.07 -6.27 -28.37
CA GLU A 103 12.26 -5.40 -28.37
C GLU A 103 11.91 -3.91 -28.30
N GLY A 104 10.72 -3.56 -28.80
CA GLY A 104 10.17 -2.21 -28.73
C GLY A 104 9.30 -1.99 -27.49
N ASN A 105 8.22 -1.22 -27.65
CA ASN A 105 7.29 -0.91 -26.56
C ASN A 105 6.13 -1.90 -26.53
N GLN A 106 5.72 -2.33 -25.33
CA GLN A 106 4.47 -3.05 -25.10
C GLN A 106 3.47 -2.13 -24.40
N ALA A 107 2.30 -1.93 -25.00
CA ALA A 107 1.21 -1.13 -24.43
C ALA A 107 -0.04 -2.00 -24.26
N MET A 108 -0.62 -2.00 -23.06
CA MET A 108 -1.83 -2.74 -22.73
C MET A 108 -2.89 -1.79 -22.18
N THR A 109 -4.08 -1.80 -22.77
CA THR A 109 -5.24 -1.07 -22.29
C THR A 109 -6.38 -2.04 -22.04
N VAL A 110 -6.89 -2.05 -20.81
CA VAL A 110 -8.04 -2.86 -20.40
C VAL A 110 -9.14 -1.92 -19.96
N GLY A 111 -10.27 -1.92 -20.68
CA GLY A 111 -11.37 -0.98 -20.41
C GLY A 111 -12.20 -1.29 -19.16
N LYS A 112 -12.05 -2.49 -18.59
CA LYS A 112 -12.74 -2.93 -17.37
C LYS A 112 -11.71 -3.49 -16.37
N ASN A 113 -11.74 -4.80 -16.12
CA ASN A 113 -10.94 -5.43 -15.07
C ASN A 113 -9.81 -6.28 -15.67
N ILE A 114 -8.68 -6.30 -14.99
CA ILE A 114 -7.60 -7.27 -15.19
C ILE A 114 -7.49 -8.15 -13.95
N THR A 115 -7.29 -9.46 -14.14
CA THR A 115 -7.04 -10.41 -13.06
C THR A 115 -5.87 -11.28 -13.45
N VAL A 116 -4.87 -11.35 -12.59
CA VAL A 116 -3.64 -12.12 -12.81
C VAL A 116 -3.47 -13.09 -11.64
N GLY A 117 -3.42 -14.38 -11.94
CA GLY A 117 -3.19 -15.44 -10.95
C GLY A 117 -1.83 -16.08 -11.19
N VAL A 118 -0.98 -16.09 -10.16
CA VAL A 118 0.33 -16.76 -10.17
C VAL A 118 0.40 -17.68 -8.96
N THR A 119 0.59 -18.98 -9.19
CA THR A 119 0.47 -20.01 -8.13
C THR A 119 1.77 -20.27 -7.39
N GLN A 120 2.92 -19.95 -7.99
CA GLN A 120 4.24 -20.25 -7.43
C GLN A 120 5.00 -18.98 -7.07
N GLY A 121 5.42 -18.18 -8.07
CA GLY A 121 6.18 -16.96 -7.84
C GLY A 121 6.14 -16.03 -9.04
N ALA A 122 6.17 -14.72 -8.77
CA ALA A 122 6.25 -13.67 -9.76
C ALA A 122 7.51 -12.84 -9.50
N VAL A 123 8.29 -12.59 -10.54
CA VAL A 123 9.47 -11.72 -10.50
C VAL A 123 9.28 -10.64 -11.55
N GLU A 124 9.47 -9.39 -11.14
CA GLU A 124 9.42 -8.24 -12.01
C GLU A 124 10.73 -7.47 -11.89
N SER A 125 11.43 -7.31 -13.01
CA SER A 125 12.67 -6.55 -13.09
C SER A 125 12.45 -5.33 -13.98
N VAL A 126 12.75 -4.14 -13.46
CA VAL A 126 12.58 -2.88 -14.17
C VAL A 126 13.91 -2.16 -14.17
N GLY A 127 14.49 -1.95 -15.36
CA GLY A 127 15.85 -1.43 -15.49
C GLY A 127 16.02 0.06 -15.14
N ALA A 128 14.97 0.87 -15.30
CA ALA A 128 15.04 2.32 -15.09
C ALA A 128 14.09 2.81 -13.98
N ALA A 129 12.78 2.77 -14.22
CA ALA A 129 11.79 3.30 -13.28
C ALA A 129 10.44 2.58 -13.42
N LYS A 130 9.75 2.42 -12.29
CA LYS A 130 8.37 1.94 -12.22
C LYS A 130 7.51 3.00 -11.55
N ALA A 131 6.41 3.36 -12.18
CA ALA A 131 5.40 4.25 -11.61
C ALA A 131 4.06 3.51 -11.52
N THR A 132 3.42 3.59 -10.36
CA THR A 132 2.10 3.00 -10.11
C THR A 132 1.15 4.09 -9.65
N THR A 133 0.11 4.36 -10.43
CA THR A 133 -0.93 5.34 -10.08
C THR A 133 -2.25 4.59 -9.88
N ILE A 134 -2.85 4.74 -8.70
CA ILE A 134 -4.11 4.09 -8.34
C ILE A 134 -5.15 5.19 -8.05
N GLY A 135 -6.24 5.20 -8.81
CA GLY A 135 -7.33 6.19 -8.62
C GLY A 135 -8.30 5.86 -7.48
N GLY A 136 -8.19 4.66 -6.91
CA GLY A 136 -9.04 4.16 -5.82
C GLY A 136 -8.23 3.53 -4.69
N ALA A 137 -8.73 2.44 -4.11
CA ALA A 137 -8.04 1.72 -3.03
C ALA A 137 -6.86 0.88 -3.55
N TYR A 138 -5.78 0.80 -2.76
CA TYR A 138 -4.63 -0.07 -2.99
C TYR A 138 -4.38 -0.93 -1.74
N LEU A 139 -4.54 -2.26 -1.87
CA LEU A 139 -4.40 -3.21 -0.77
C LEU A 139 -3.27 -4.19 -1.07
N VAL A 140 -2.41 -4.42 -0.07
CA VAL A 140 -1.33 -5.39 -0.13
C VAL A 140 -1.45 -6.32 1.07
N ASN A 141 -1.73 -7.60 0.82
CA ASN A 141 -1.82 -8.64 1.85
C ASN A 141 -0.62 -9.58 1.73
N VAL A 142 0.18 -9.67 2.79
CA VAL A 142 1.38 -10.51 2.84
C VAL A 142 1.27 -11.48 4.00
N ALA A 143 1.36 -12.79 3.71
CA ALA A 143 1.14 -13.83 4.71
C ALA A 143 2.35 -14.09 5.63
N LEU A 144 3.58 -13.92 5.10
CA LEU A 144 4.81 -14.30 5.80
C LEU A 144 5.66 -13.08 6.15
N ALA A 145 6.31 -12.48 5.15
CA ALA A 145 7.23 -11.38 5.36
C ALA A 145 7.24 -10.42 4.16
N MET A 146 7.32 -9.12 4.45
CA MET A 146 7.54 -8.06 3.48
C MET A 146 8.88 -7.39 3.80
N ASN A 147 9.76 -7.30 2.82
CA ASN A 147 11.02 -6.58 2.93
C ASN A 147 11.09 -5.51 1.85
N GLU A 148 11.55 -4.33 2.21
CA GLU A 148 11.70 -3.20 1.29
C GLU A 148 13.06 -2.54 1.52
N ALA A 149 13.91 -2.56 0.49
CA ALA A 149 15.22 -1.93 0.53
C ALA A 149 15.24 -0.76 -0.47
N VAL A 150 15.56 0.43 0.02
CA VAL A 150 15.62 1.66 -0.78
C VAL A 150 17.02 2.24 -0.67
N GLY A 151 17.74 2.32 -1.79
CA GLY A 151 19.10 2.89 -1.82
C GLY A 151 19.14 4.42 -1.78
N GLY A 152 18.03 5.07 -2.11
CA GLY A 152 17.88 6.53 -2.11
C GLY A 152 16.88 7.02 -1.05
N LEU A 153 16.08 8.01 -1.41
CA LEU A 153 15.03 8.55 -0.55
C LEU A 153 13.79 7.64 -0.58
N LYS A 154 13.24 7.34 0.60
CA LYS A 154 11.87 6.87 0.76
C LYS A 154 11.04 7.99 1.41
N SER A 155 10.06 8.52 0.68
CA SER A 155 9.09 9.50 1.20
C SER A 155 7.70 8.87 1.27
N SER A 156 6.93 9.23 2.30
CA SER A 156 5.54 8.81 2.46
C SER A 156 4.71 10.00 2.93
N GLU A 157 3.72 10.39 2.12
CA GLU A 157 2.84 11.52 2.37
C GLU A 157 1.42 11.00 2.53
N ILE A 158 0.85 11.23 3.72
CA ILE A 158 -0.48 10.72 4.08
C ILE A 158 -1.41 11.92 4.26
N GLY A 159 -2.39 12.06 3.37
CA GLY A 159 -3.31 13.21 3.38
C GLY A 159 -4.39 13.16 4.47
N ALA A 160 -4.59 12.02 5.10
CA ALA A 160 -5.58 11.82 6.16
C ALA A 160 -4.95 11.11 7.37
N ALA A 161 -5.41 9.92 7.71
CA ALA A 161 -4.91 9.16 8.86
C ALA A 161 -3.83 8.15 8.46
N TYR A 162 -2.80 8.02 9.29
CA TYR A 162 -1.85 6.91 9.28
C TYR A 162 -2.04 6.10 10.56
N THR A 163 -2.28 4.79 10.42
CA THR A 163 -2.47 3.88 11.55
C THR A 163 -1.55 2.69 11.39
N GLU A 164 -0.80 2.37 12.44
CA GLU A 164 0.11 1.23 12.49
C GLU A 164 -0.21 0.37 13.73
N PHE A 165 -0.38 -0.94 13.55
CA PHE A 165 -0.58 -1.90 14.65
C PHE A 165 0.57 -2.90 14.65
N VAL A 166 1.49 -2.74 15.61
CA VAL A 166 2.61 -3.66 15.78
C VAL A 166 2.34 -4.56 16.98
N VAL A 167 2.09 -5.85 16.72
CA VAL A 167 1.86 -6.86 17.78
C VAL A 167 3.19 -7.40 18.33
N GLY A 168 4.22 -7.43 17.47
CA GLY A 168 5.57 -7.82 17.83
C GLY A 168 6.43 -6.63 18.28
N SER A 169 7.72 -6.70 18.00
CA SER A 169 8.65 -5.60 18.27
C SER A 169 8.72 -4.62 17.08
N ARG A 170 8.93 -3.34 17.41
CA ARG A 170 9.33 -2.30 16.46
C ARG A 170 10.74 -1.86 16.82
N GLN A 171 11.67 -1.92 15.87
CA GLN A 171 13.03 -1.41 16.03
C GLN A 171 13.26 -0.31 15.00
N GLU A 172 13.93 0.77 15.42
CA GLU A 172 14.22 1.90 14.57
C GLU A 172 15.64 2.40 14.85
N MET A 173 16.46 2.46 13.82
CA MET A 173 17.82 2.97 13.90
C MET A 173 17.97 4.13 12.93
N VAL A 174 18.33 5.30 13.46
CA VAL A 174 18.50 6.53 12.68
C VAL A 174 19.93 7.01 12.85
N ALA A 175 20.69 7.04 11.75
CA ALA A 175 22.12 7.36 11.78
C ALA A 175 22.41 8.86 11.96
N LYS A 176 21.46 9.71 11.59
CA LYS A 176 21.56 11.17 11.70
C LYS A 176 20.38 11.72 12.51
N ASP A 177 19.51 12.47 11.87
CA ASP A 177 18.46 13.23 12.55
C ASP A 177 17.13 12.50 12.52
N LYS A 178 16.45 12.49 13.68
CA LYS A 178 15.04 12.14 13.81
C LYS A 178 14.30 13.34 14.37
N GLN A 179 13.23 13.76 13.70
CA GLN A 179 12.40 14.89 14.12
C GLN A 179 10.93 14.47 14.14
N ALA A 180 10.21 14.94 15.15
CA ALA A 180 8.76 14.76 15.26
C ALA A 180 8.13 16.12 15.56
N LYS A 181 7.19 16.55 14.72
CA LYS A 181 6.39 17.76 14.92
C LYS A 181 4.93 17.36 15.00
N VAL A 182 4.33 17.52 16.18
CA VAL A 182 2.95 17.11 16.46
C VAL A 182 2.12 18.37 16.67
N GLY A 183 1.00 18.48 15.94
CA GLY A 183 0.15 19.67 15.97
C GLY A 183 -0.77 19.75 17.20
N THR A 184 -1.10 18.60 17.79
CA THR A 184 -1.97 18.49 18.97
C THR A 184 -1.27 17.65 20.04
N ASP A 185 -1.73 16.44 20.30
CA ASP A 185 -1.31 15.62 21.42
C ASP A 185 -0.27 14.58 21.01
N PHE A 186 0.80 14.47 21.81
CA PHE A 186 1.74 13.35 21.75
C PHE A 186 1.61 12.55 23.05
N LYS A 187 1.02 11.34 22.96
CA LYS A 187 0.87 10.42 24.10
C LYS A 187 1.82 9.24 23.91
N SER A 188 2.62 8.97 24.95
CA SER A 188 3.49 7.79 25.04
C SER A 188 3.26 7.09 26.36
N GLU A 189 3.04 5.78 26.33
CA GLU A 189 2.87 4.93 27.52
C GLU A 189 3.87 3.78 27.46
N ILE A 190 4.73 3.70 28.48
CA ILE A 190 5.73 2.65 28.62
C ILE A 190 5.45 1.90 29.92
N LYS A 191 4.99 0.65 29.79
CA LYS A 191 4.73 -0.23 30.95
C LYS A 191 6.00 -0.86 31.51
N GLY A 192 7.01 -1.01 30.66
CA GLY A 192 8.33 -1.50 31.02
C GLY A 192 9.26 -0.36 31.42
N GLN A 193 10.52 -0.45 31.00
CA GLN A 193 11.55 0.55 31.26
C GLN A 193 11.63 1.57 30.13
N LEU A 194 11.84 2.84 30.48
CA LEU A 194 12.33 3.89 29.60
C LEU A 194 13.78 4.22 29.97
N THR A 195 14.67 4.22 28.98
CA THR A 195 16.07 4.64 29.11
C THR A 195 16.36 5.66 28.02
N GLU A 196 16.81 6.85 28.42
CA GLU A 196 17.18 7.93 27.51
C GLU A 196 18.61 8.38 27.79
N THR A 197 19.46 8.37 26.75
CA THR A 197 20.84 8.85 26.82
C THR A 197 20.99 10.02 25.87
N VAL A 198 21.35 11.18 26.41
CA VAL A 198 21.55 12.40 25.64
C VAL A 198 23.02 12.78 25.71
N GLY A 199 23.71 12.81 24.56
CA GLY A 199 25.15 13.08 24.51
C GLY A 199 25.53 14.55 24.68
N LYS A 200 24.57 15.48 24.53
CA LYS A 200 24.74 16.92 24.68
C LYS A 200 23.61 17.49 25.52
N ASP A 201 22.79 18.38 24.96
CA ASP A 201 21.76 19.11 25.68
C ASP A 201 20.41 18.39 25.60
N SER A 202 19.72 18.33 26.74
CA SER A 202 18.29 18.01 26.81
C SER A 202 17.55 19.27 27.26
N LYS A 203 16.58 19.71 26.45
CA LYS A 203 15.80 20.93 26.70
C LYS A 203 14.31 20.63 26.62
N THR A 204 13.58 21.04 27.64
CA THR A 204 12.12 20.96 27.68
C THR A 204 11.55 22.35 27.91
N ASP A 205 10.89 22.90 26.90
CA ASP A 205 10.13 24.14 27.00
C ASP A 205 8.64 23.79 27.21
N SER A 206 8.06 24.19 28.34
CA SER A 206 6.66 23.97 28.66
C SER A 206 5.93 25.29 28.84
N GLY A 207 4.87 25.53 28.07
CA GLY A 207 4.09 26.77 28.12
C GLY A 207 3.14 26.87 29.33
N ALA A 208 2.82 25.73 29.97
CA ALA A 208 1.92 25.67 31.11
C ALA A 208 2.52 24.86 32.26
N ARG A 209 2.12 23.60 32.43
CA ARG A 209 2.51 22.74 33.56
C ARG A 209 3.43 21.62 33.10
N SER A 210 4.43 21.32 33.93
CA SER A 210 5.23 20.09 33.86
C SER A 210 5.17 19.41 35.23
N GLU A 211 5.04 18.08 35.24
CA GLU A 211 4.93 17.28 36.46
C GLU A 211 5.75 15.99 36.33
N LEU A 212 6.38 15.60 37.42
CA LEU A 212 7.11 14.33 37.55
C LEU A 212 6.63 13.65 38.83
N THR A 213 5.99 12.50 38.69
CA THR A 213 5.56 11.65 39.80
C THR A 213 6.40 10.38 39.82
N VAL A 214 7.02 10.10 40.97
CA VAL A 214 7.84 8.89 41.20
C VAL A 214 7.31 8.21 42.46
N LYS A 215 7.06 6.90 42.39
CA LYS A 215 6.50 6.12 43.52
C LYS A 215 7.56 5.71 44.54
N GLU A 216 8.78 5.50 44.07
CA GLU A 216 9.92 5.11 44.88
C GLU A 216 10.93 6.27 44.87
N ASP A 217 12.21 5.93 44.78
CA ASP A 217 13.28 6.92 44.89
C ASP A 217 13.48 7.69 43.58
N THR A 218 13.77 8.98 43.72
CA THR A 218 14.23 9.83 42.63
C THR A 218 15.53 10.51 43.01
N ALA A 219 16.48 10.55 42.08
CA ALA A 219 17.76 11.22 42.25
C ALA A 219 18.03 12.15 41.07
N LYS A 220 18.47 13.37 41.38
CA LYS A 220 19.02 14.31 40.39
C LYS A 220 20.49 14.56 40.74
N LEU A 221 21.38 14.03 39.91
CA LEU A 221 22.82 14.16 40.09
C LEU A 221 23.35 15.15 39.05
N ALA A 222 24.01 16.20 39.51
CA ALA A 222 24.63 17.20 38.64
C ALA A 222 25.88 17.78 39.33
N LYS A 223 26.86 18.22 38.53
CA LYS A 223 28.00 18.99 39.05
C LYS A 223 27.55 20.34 39.62
N GLU A 224 26.53 20.93 39.01
CA GLU A 224 25.88 22.16 39.43
C GLU A 224 24.37 22.00 39.29
N PHE A 225 23.62 22.46 40.29
CA PHE A 225 22.17 22.40 40.29
C PHE A 225 21.60 23.79 40.58
N GLN A 226 20.93 24.38 39.58
CA GLN A 226 20.33 25.70 39.69
C GLN A 226 18.82 25.61 39.50
N LEU A 227 18.07 26.29 40.38
CA LEU A 227 16.63 26.50 40.23
C LEU A 227 16.36 27.99 40.21
N LYS A 228 15.72 28.46 39.13
CA LYS A 228 15.30 29.85 38.98
C LYS A 228 13.78 29.91 38.90
N ALA A 229 13.16 30.52 39.90
CA ALA A 229 11.72 30.70 39.97
C ALA A 229 11.39 31.99 40.70
N ASP A 230 10.20 32.55 40.43
CA ASP A 230 9.65 33.66 41.22
C ASP A 230 9.26 33.20 42.65
N THR A 231 8.96 31.92 42.83
CA THR A 231 8.68 31.32 44.13
C THR A 231 9.17 29.89 44.15
N PHE A 232 9.85 29.50 45.21
CA PHE A 232 10.27 28.12 45.46
C PHE A 232 9.69 27.63 46.77
N ASN A 233 8.95 26.52 46.71
CA ASN A 233 8.34 25.89 47.87
C ASN A 233 8.79 24.44 47.95
N LEU A 234 9.18 24.00 49.15
CA LEU A 234 9.41 22.60 49.45
C LEU A 234 8.31 22.12 50.38
N VAL A 235 7.60 21.08 49.95
CA VAL A 235 6.48 20.48 50.68
C VAL A 235 6.86 19.04 51.00
N VAL A 236 6.71 18.63 52.25
CA VAL A 236 6.92 17.26 52.70
C VAL A 236 5.69 16.82 53.48
N ASN A 237 5.09 15.70 53.07
CA ASN A 237 3.86 15.18 53.68
C ASN A 237 2.77 16.26 53.78
N GLU A 238 2.46 16.90 52.64
CA GLU A 238 1.47 18.00 52.50
C GLU A 238 1.72 19.26 53.33
N LYS A 239 2.86 19.33 54.04
CA LYS A 239 3.26 20.47 54.86
C LYS A 239 4.33 21.26 54.14
N LEU A 240 4.10 22.56 53.95
CA LEU A 240 5.15 23.47 53.52
C LEU A 240 6.24 23.49 54.59
N ILE A 241 7.49 23.23 54.21
CA ILE A 241 8.65 23.25 55.12
C ILE A 241 9.64 24.37 54.80
N LEU A 242 9.73 24.77 53.53
CA LEU A 242 10.54 25.91 53.07
C LEU A 242 9.74 26.70 52.02
N SER A 243 9.77 28.02 52.14
CA SER A 243 9.23 28.94 51.13
C SER A 243 10.21 30.07 50.88
N ILE A 244 10.52 30.30 49.62
CA ILE A 244 11.36 31.40 49.14
C ILE A 244 10.51 32.22 48.17
N GLU A 245 10.33 33.49 48.49
CA GLU A 245 9.53 34.44 47.70
C GLU A 245 10.43 35.31 46.80
N LYS A 246 9.86 35.89 45.74
CA LYS A 246 10.55 36.82 44.83
C LYS A 246 11.24 38.00 45.53
N SER A 247 10.71 38.40 46.68
CA SER A 247 11.28 39.46 47.54
C SER A 247 12.61 39.06 48.21
N GLY A 248 13.01 37.79 48.15
CA GLY A 248 14.14 37.24 48.89
C GLY A 248 13.77 36.77 50.31
N ASN A 249 12.50 36.85 50.71
CA ASN A 249 12.04 36.32 51.99
C ASN A 249 12.18 34.80 52.03
N VAL A 250 12.86 34.29 53.06
CA VAL A 250 12.98 32.85 53.33
C VAL A 250 12.21 32.51 54.60
N LYS A 251 11.28 31.56 54.52
CA LYS A 251 10.49 31.05 55.64
C LYS A 251 10.73 29.56 55.83
N LEU A 252 11.12 29.19 57.05
CA LEU A 252 11.25 27.79 57.49
C LEU A 252 10.07 27.45 58.40
N PHE A 253 9.31 26.42 58.01
CA PHE A 253 8.13 25.96 58.74
C PHE A 253 8.45 24.58 59.34
N ALA A 254 8.89 24.57 60.59
CA ALA A 254 9.25 23.35 61.30
C ALA A 254 8.67 23.35 62.71
N ASN A 255 8.21 22.18 63.19
CA ASN A 255 7.81 22.00 64.58
C ASN A 255 9.01 22.11 65.54
N LYS A 256 10.16 21.62 65.08
CA LYS A 256 11.45 21.69 65.76
C LYS A 256 12.50 21.98 64.71
N LEU A 257 13.32 23.00 64.97
CA LEU A 257 14.52 23.29 64.20
C LEU A 257 15.72 23.03 65.10
N SER A 258 16.57 22.05 64.74
CA SER A 258 17.85 21.78 65.41
C SER A 258 18.98 22.26 64.53
N MET A 259 19.93 22.98 65.10
CA MET A 259 21.14 23.44 64.41
C MET A 259 22.34 23.12 65.30
N GLU A 260 23.23 22.26 64.82
CA GLU A 260 24.42 21.82 65.54
C GLU A 260 25.66 22.35 64.82
N GLY A 261 26.57 22.95 65.58
CA GLY A 261 27.80 23.52 65.06
C GLY A 261 28.64 24.11 66.18
N THR A 262 29.96 24.14 65.97
CA THR A 262 30.90 24.72 66.96
C THR A 262 30.81 26.24 67.03
N ASP A 263 30.26 26.92 66.01
CA ASP A 263 30.04 28.37 65.97
C ASP A 263 28.81 28.69 65.10
N ILE A 264 27.74 29.22 65.71
CA ILE A 264 26.50 29.63 65.01
C ILE A 264 26.33 31.14 65.18
N LYS A 265 26.33 31.89 64.07
CA LYS A 265 26.25 33.35 64.06
C LYS A 265 25.07 33.82 63.22
N PHE A 266 24.19 34.62 63.82
CA PHE A 266 23.13 35.34 63.11
C PHE A 266 23.51 36.82 62.97
N LYS A 267 23.65 37.31 61.74
CA LYS A 267 23.98 38.72 61.45
C LYS A 267 22.82 39.39 60.75
N GLY A 268 22.27 40.44 61.36
CA GLY A 268 21.22 41.27 60.77
C GLY A 268 21.01 42.52 61.60
N ALA A 269 20.59 43.62 60.96
CA ALA A 269 20.35 44.90 61.64
C ALA A 269 19.23 44.81 62.71
N LYS A 270 18.36 43.80 62.62
CA LYS A 270 17.27 43.54 63.55
C LYS A 270 17.12 42.02 63.75
N VAL A 271 17.81 41.47 64.74
CA VAL A 271 17.59 40.09 65.21
C VAL A 271 16.68 40.16 66.42
N LYS A 272 15.46 39.64 66.31
CA LYS A 272 14.50 39.56 67.41
C LYS A 272 14.00 38.12 67.53
N MET A 273 13.99 37.59 68.75
CA MET A 273 13.13 36.45 69.07
C MET A 273 11.72 36.99 69.25
N GLU A 274 10.78 36.54 68.42
CA GLU A 274 9.37 36.74 68.71
C GLU A 274 8.89 35.68 69.70
N ALA A 275 8.03 36.07 70.65
CA ALA A 275 7.42 35.12 71.57
C ALA A 275 6.61 34.08 70.79
N ALA A 276 6.48 32.86 71.32
CA ALA A 276 5.78 31.73 70.70
C ALA A 276 4.28 32.01 70.50
N GLY A 277 3.93 32.79 69.48
CA GLY A 277 2.59 32.88 68.93
C GLY A 277 2.36 31.69 68.02
N SER A 278 1.19 31.05 68.11
CA SER A 278 0.80 29.87 67.34
C SER A 278 1.03 30.08 65.83
N LEU A 279 2.17 29.62 65.32
CA LEU A 279 2.46 29.56 63.89
C LEU A 279 1.45 28.60 63.27
N LYS A 280 0.43 29.13 62.60
CA LYS A 280 -0.54 28.30 61.88
C LYS A 280 0.22 27.60 60.75
N GLY A 281 0.28 26.27 60.81
CA GLY A 281 0.86 25.45 59.74
C GLY A 281 0.17 25.77 58.42
N LYS A 282 0.94 26.07 57.38
CA LYS A 282 0.42 26.36 56.04
C LYS A 282 0.45 25.06 55.24
N SER A 283 -0.71 24.43 55.07
CA SER A 283 -0.88 23.34 54.11
C SER A 283 -0.91 23.91 52.70
N VAL A 284 -0.30 23.19 51.76
CA VAL A 284 -0.32 23.52 50.33
C VAL A 284 -0.94 22.34 49.61
N LYS A 285 -2.08 22.57 48.96
CA LYS A 285 -2.67 21.59 48.05
C LYS A 285 -2.03 21.75 46.67
N THR A 286 -1.42 20.69 46.17
CA THR A 286 -1.07 20.58 44.74
C THR A 286 -2.35 20.29 43.97
N LYS A 287 -2.52 20.90 42.80
CA LYS A 287 -3.57 20.44 41.87
C LYS A 287 -3.06 19.15 41.26
N ASP A 288 -3.83 18.08 41.18
CA ASP A 288 -3.40 16.90 40.44
C ASP A 288 -3.49 17.18 38.92
N ILE A 289 -2.70 16.47 38.11
CA ILE A 289 -3.04 16.33 36.69
C ILE A 289 -4.10 15.23 36.63
N ASP A 290 -5.24 15.52 35.99
CA ASP A 290 -6.23 14.51 35.71
C ASP A 290 -5.55 13.36 34.96
N ALA A 291 -5.70 12.13 35.46
CA ALA A 291 -5.17 10.97 34.78
C ALA A 291 -5.67 10.99 33.33
N LEU A 292 -4.74 10.86 32.37
CA LEU A 292 -5.11 10.67 30.98
C LEU A 292 -6.00 9.43 30.94
N THR A 293 -7.30 9.62 30.68
CA THR A 293 -8.19 8.49 30.42
C THR A 293 -7.58 7.68 29.29
N ASP A 294 -7.57 6.36 29.43
CA ASP A 294 -7.21 5.49 28.31
C ASP A 294 -8.02 5.97 27.12
N ALA A 295 -7.33 6.26 26.01
CA ALA A 295 -8.04 6.45 24.77
C ALA A 295 -8.72 5.10 24.55
N GLU A 296 -10.06 5.06 24.69
CA GLU A 296 -10.84 3.95 24.20
C GLU A 296 -10.53 3.90 22.71
N LEU A 297 -9.55 3.07 22.34
CA LEU A 297 -9.31 2.70 20.97
C LEU A 297 -10.63 2.09 20.53
N LYS A 298 -11.47 2.90 19.87
CA LYS A 298 -12.62 2.38 19.15
C LYS A 298 -12.01 1.38 18.18
N LYS A 299 -12.19 0.11 18.52
CA LYS A 299 -11.71 -1.05 17.77
C LYS A 299 -12.54 -1.16 16.49
N SER A 300 -12.49 -0.12 15.66
CA SER A 300 -13.23 -0.04 14.41
C SER A 300 -12.25 -0.18 13.27
N VAL A 301 -12.53 -1.12 12.39
CA VAL A 301 -11.93 -1.13 11.05
C VAL A 301 -12.78 -0.19 10.21
N ALA A 302 -12.17 0.86 9.66
CA ALA A 302 -12.80 1.76 8.71
C ALA A 302 -12.02 1.71 7.40
N ALA A 303 -12.72 1.47 6.29
CA ALA A 303 -12.16 1.51 4.95
C ALA A 303 -12.98 2.51 4.12
N SER A 304 -12.28 3.42 3.43
CA SER A 304 -12.88 4.42 2.56
C SER A 304 -12.58 4.06 1.10
N PHE A 305 -13.61 4.08 0.26
CA PHE A 305 -13.54 3.74 -1.15
C PHE A 305 -14.19 4.85 -1.95
N ASN A 306 -13.38 5.53 -2.76
CA ASN A 306 -13.85 6.57 -3.68
C ASN A 306 -13.65 6.08 -5.11
N PHE A 307 -14.65 6.25 -5.97
CA PHE A 307 -14.49 6.02 -7.40
C PHE A 307 -13.88 7.26 -8.08
N PRO A 308 -13.05 7.09 -9.13
CA PRO A 308 -12.46 8.20 -9.86
C PRO A 308 -13.46 9.17 -10.51
N ASN A 309 -14.70 8.72 -10.75
CA ASN A 309 -15.77 9.51 -11.37
C ASN A 309 -16.63 10.29 -10.36
N GLY A 310 -16.31 10.23 -9.06
CA GLY A 310 -17.10 10.88 -8.01
C GLY A 310 -18.38 10.14 -7.62
N ASN A 311 -18.67 8.98 -8.22
CA ASN A 311 -19.78 8.14 -7.77
C ASN A 311 -19.48 7.64 -6.36
N SER A 312 -20.47 7.76 -5.49
CA SER A 312 -20.39 7.31 -4.10
C SER A 312 -20.77 5.83 -4.00
N LEU A 313 -20.06 5.07 -3.17
CA LEU A 313 -20.51 3.73 -2.76
C LEU A 313 -21.63 3.79 -1.71
N GLU A 314 -22.19 4.96 -1.44
CA GLU A 314 -23.26 5.17 -0.46
C GLU A 314 -24.42 4.18 -0.63
N GLY A 315 -24.80 3.56 0.47
CA GLY A 315 -25.87 2.56 0.54
C GLY A 315 -25.46 1.13 0.16
N GLN A 316 -24.29 0.92 -0.47
CA GLN A 316 -23.82 -0.42 -0.85
C GLN A 316 -23.57 -1.29 0.39
N SER A 317 -23.98 -2.55 0.32
CA SER A 317 -23.69 -3.53 1.36
C SER A 317 -22.23 -3.97 1.30
N PHE A 318 -21.61 -4.13 2.46
CA PHE A 318 -20.29 -4.73 2.59
C PHE A 318 -20.28 -5.80 3.68
N GLU A 319 -19.36 -6.75 3.54
CA GLU A 319 -19.07 -7.76 4.57
C GLU A 319 -17.59 -7.66 4.95
N VAL A 320 -17.29 -7.78 6.25
CA VAL A 320 -15.94 -7.85 6.77
C VAL A 320 -15.79 -9.15 7.53
N LYS A 321 -14.92 -10.04 7.05
CA LYS A 321 -14.49 -11.23 7.77
C LYS A 321 -13.30 -10.86 8.65
N LEU A 322 -13.46 -10.99 9.95
CA LEU A 322 -12.47 -10.62 10.96
C LEU A 322 -11.53 -11.79 11.28
N ALA A 323 -10.40 -11.46 11.90
CA ALA A 323 -9.37 -12.44 12.27
C ALA A 323 -9.84 -13.52 13.25
N ASP A 324 -10.89 -13.24 14.04
CA ASP A 324 -11.51 -14.22 14.93
C ASP A 324 -12.54 -15.13 14.24
N GLY A 325 -12.64 -15.03 12.91
CA GLY A 325 -13.57 -15.80 12.07
C GLY A 325 -14.98 -15.22 12.03
N SER A 326 -15.30 -14.19 12.82
CA SER A 326 -16.60 -13.54 12.77
C SER A 326 -16.76 -12.72 11.49
N THR A 327 -17.98 -12.69 10.95
CA THR A 327 -18.32 -11.85 9.79
C THR A 327 -19.27 -10.76 10.25
N LYS A 328 -18.94 -9.51 9.98
CA LYS A 328 -19.80 -8.35 10.24
C LYS A 328 -20.24 -7.72 8.93
N LYS A 329 -21.51 -7.34 8.85
CA LYS A 329 -22.09 -6.69 7.67
C LYS A 329 -22.41 -5.23 7.96
N GLY A 330 -22.32 -4.38 6.96
CA GLY A 330 -22.67 -2.97 7.08
C GLY A 330 -23.11 -2.37 5.75
N LYS A 331 -23.52 -1.10 5.80
CA LYS A 331 -23.76 -0.29 4.61
C LYS A 331 -22.76 0.86 4.57
N MET A 332 -22.27 1.15 3.38
CA MET A 332 -21.37 2.27 3.13
C MET A 332 -22.12 3.60 3.34
N GLY A 333 -21.51 4.55 4.04
CA GLY A 333 -22.00 5.92 4.19
C GLY A 333 -20.93 6.91 3.72
N GLY A 334 -21.24 7.75 2.73
CA GLY A 334 -20.28 8.71 2.17
C GLY A 334 -18.98 8.07 1.67
N GLY A 335 -19.05 6.86 1.10
CA GLY A 335 -17.88 6.10 0.66
C GLY A 335 -17.11 5.36 1.76
N MET A 336 -17.54 5.44 3.03
CA MET A 336 -16.89 4.78 4.16
C MET A 336 -17.74 3.62 4.71
N GLY A 337 -17.11 2.45 4.88
CA GLY A 337 -17.67 1.32 5.62
C GLY A 337 -16.95 1.17 6.95
N SER A 338 -17.69 0.99 8.04
CA SER A 338 -17.11 0.74 9.36
C SER A 338 -17.83 -0.38 10.11
N VAL A 339 -17.06 -1.19 10.83
CA VAL A 339 -17.59 -2.20 11.75
C VAL A 339 -16.96 -1.99 13.13
N ALA A 340 -17.81 -1.88 14.15
CA ALA A 340 -17.37 -1.70 15.53
C ALA A 340 -16.83 -3.02 16.12
N GLU A 341 -16.00 -2.94 17.17
CA GLU A 341 -15.55 -4.07 17.99
C GLU A 341 -14.80 -5.19 17.24
N ALA A 342 -13.87 -4.83 16.36
CA ALA A 342 -12.98 -5.78 15.69
C ALA A 342 -11.71 -6.01 16.53
N LYS A 343 -11.39 -7.26 16.88
CA LYS A 343 -10.08 -7.57 17.46
C LYS A 343 -8.97 -7.30 16.42
N PRO A 344 -7.78 -6.84 16.84
CA PRO A 344 -6.65 -6.66 15.92
C PRO A 344 -6.31 -7.97 15.20
N GLY A 345 -6.12 -7.89 13.88
CA GLY A 345 -5.77 -9.01 13.02
C GLY A 345 -6.18 -8.76 11.57
N ALA A 346 -5.88 -9.70 10.67
CA ALA A 346 -6.27 -9.61 9.26
C ALA A 346 -7.80 -9.55 9.14
N ALA A 347 -8.29 -8.59 8.36
CA ALA A 347 -9.69 -8.47 8.03
C ALA A 347 -9.85 -8.44 6.51
N GLU A 348 -10.76 -9.23 5.98
CA GLU A 348 -11.07 -9.29 4.56
C GLU A 348 -12.42 -8.61 4.33
N MET A 349 -12.44 -7.54 3.55
CA MET A 349 -13.66 -6.82 3.21
C MET A 349 -14.10 -7.18 1.79
N SER A 350 -15.36 -7.55 1.63
CA SER A 350 -16.00 -7.82 0.34
C SER A 350 -17.21 -6.92 0.13
N LEU A 351 -17.46 -6.57 -1.13
CA LEU A 351 -18.64 -5.81 -1.58
C LEU A 351 -19.49 -6.73 -2.46
N PRO A 352 -20.29 -7.65 -1.85
CA PRO A 352 -20.94 -8.72 -2.60
C PRO A 352 -21.96 -8.22 -3.63
N ASP A 353 -22.55 -7.05 -3.39
CA ASP A 353 -23.60 -6.48 -4.24
C ASP A 353 -23.04 -5.59 -5.37
N LEU A 354 -21.74 -5.24 -5.33
CA LEU A 354 -21.13 -4.36 -6.32
C LEU A 354 -21.12 -4.96 -7.75
N VAL A 355 -21.20 -6.28 -7.85
CA VAL A 355 -21.25 -7.00 -9.13
C VAL A 355 -22.63 -6.94 -9.77
N LYS A 356 -23.71 -6.78 -8.98
CA LYS A 356 -25.10 -6.79 -9.51
C LYS A 356 -25.53 -5.46 -10.13
N ASP A 357 -24.98 -4.34 -9.67
CA ASP A 357 -25.36 -3.02 -10.19
C ASP A 357 -24.65 -2.66 -11.51
N LEU A 358 -23.58 -3.37 -11.87
CA LEU A 358 -22.93 -3.24 -13.18
C LEU A 358 -23.65 -4.01 -14.30
N GLU A 359 -24.52 -4.96 -13.97
CA GLU A 359 -25.32 -5.73 -14.93
C GLU A 359 -26.71 -5.12 -15.19
N SER A 360 -27.20 -4.23 -14.32
CA SER A 360 -28.50 -3.57 -14.46
C SER A 360 -28.46 -2.17 -15.09
N ALA A 361 -27.25 -1.63 -15.31
CA ALA A 361 -27.01 -0.37 -16.03
C ALA A 361 -26.51 -0.56 -17.48
N GLY A 362 -26.58 -1.79 -18.01
CA GLY A 362 -26.17 -2.17 -19.37
C GLY A 362 -27.34 -2.39 -20.32
#